data_AF-A0A258SNX9-F1
#
_entry.id   AF-A0A258SNX9-F1
#
_cell.length_a   1.000
_cell.length_b   1.000
_cell.length_c   1.000
_cell.angle_alpha   90.00
_cell.angle_beta   90.00
_cell.angle_gamma   90.00
#
_symmetry.space_group_name_H-M   'P 1'
#
loop_
_entity.id
_entity.type
_entity.pdbx_description
1 polymer ?
#
loop_
_entity_poly.entity_id
_entity_poly.type
_entity_poly.pdbx_seq_one_letter_code
_entity_poly.pdbx_strand_id
1 'polypeptide(L)' 'MSIQADAKRVTAPEIFARKGGDPIVSLTSYHAHTAQLLDRHVDVILVGDSLGMVMHGLETTVPVTVEMMIVHGRAVVR' A
#
# COMPACT_ATOMS: atom_id res chain seq x y z
N MET A 1 5.35 -10.83 -25.55
CA MET A 1 5.58 -9.39 -25.40
C MET A 1 5.23 -9.04 -23.96
N SER A 2 6.22 -8.69 -23.14
CA SER A 2 5.96 -8.31 -21.76
C SER A 2 5.38 -6.90 -21.77
N ILE A 3 4.15 -6.76 -21.30
CA ILE A 3 3.50 -5.46 -21.12
C ILE A 3 4.14 -4.87 -19.86
N GLN A 4 5.26 -4.16 -20.03
CA GLN A 4 5.75 -3.31 -18.95
C GLN A 4 4.76 -2.16 -18.84
N ALA A 5 3.85 -2.25 -17.87
CA ALA A 5 3.02 -1.13 -17.48
C ALA A 5 3.94 0.03 -17.09
N ASP A 6 3.66 1.21 -17.63
CA ASP A 6 4.35 2.46 -17.30
C ASP A 6 3.94 2.86 -15.88
N ALA A 7 4.50 2.16 -14.89
CA ALA A 7 4.17 2.36 -13.49
C ALA A 7 4.80 3.68 -13.06
N LYS A 8 3.95 4.67 -12.78
CA LYS A 8 4.36 5.98 -12.26
C LYS A 8 4.97 5.78 -10.87
N ARG A 9 6.29 5.62 -10.81
CA ARG A 9 7.02 5.46 -9.55
C ARG A 9 7.12 6.80 -8.84
N VAL A 10 6.29 6.99 -7.82
CA VAL A 10 6.36 8.13 -6.91
C VAL A 10 7.34 7.81 -5.78
N THR A 11 8.24 8.76 -5.49
CA THR A 11 9.28 8.65 -4.48
C THR A 11 9.00 9.52 -3.26
N ALA A 12 9.64 9.23 -2.13
CA ALA A 12 9.45 10.00 -0.90
C ALA A 12 9.75 11.52 -1.06
N PRO A 13 10.81 11.95 -1.77
CA PRO A 13 11.03 13.37 -2.03
C PRO A 13 9.93 14.03 -2.87
N GLU A 14 9.37 13.33 -3.85
CA GLU A 14 8.27 13.84 -4.69
C GLU A 14 6.98 14.01 -3.88
N ILE A 15 6.69 13.07 -2.97
CA ILE A 15 5.58 13.18 -2.00
C ILE A 15 5.78 14.40 -1.12
N PHE A 16 6.98 14.59 -0.57
CA PHE A 16 7.28 15.73 0.30
C PHE A 16 7.13 17.07 -0.42
N ALA A 17 7.58 17.15 -1.67
CA ALA A 17 7.49 18.36 -2.50
C ALA A 17 6.05 18.79 -2.78
N ARG A 18 5.07 17.87 -2.74
CA ARG A 18 3.64 18.17 -2.93
C ARG A 18 2.95 18.77 -1.71
N LYS A 19 3.65 18.95 -0.59
CA LYS A 19 3.05 19.52 0.63
C LYS A 19 2.47 20.91 0.37
N GLY A 20 1.18 21.07 0.63
CA GLY A 20 0.45 22.33 0.39
C GLY A 20 0.01 22.55 -1.06
N GLY A 21 0.34 21.63 -1.97
CA GLY A 21 -0.15 21.60 -3.35
C GLY A 21 -1.23 20.53 -3.54
N ASP A 22 -1.15 19.78 -4.65
CA ASP A 22 -2.14 18.78 -5.02
C ASP A 22 -2.25 17.64 -4.00
N PRO A 23 -3.46 17.31 -3.51
CA PRO A 23 -3.68 16.23 -2.56
C PRO A 23 -3.13 14.89 -3.04
N ILE A 24 -2.52 14.13 -2.12
CA ILE A 24 -1.98 12.80 -2.37
C ILE A 24 -3.07 11.77 -2.11
N VAL A 25 -3.30 10.88 -3.06
CA VAL A 25 -4.26 9.78 -2.93
C VAL A 25 -3.55 8.54 -2.39
N SER A 26 -4.01 8.04 -1.24
CA SER A 26 -3.47 6.84 -0.62
C SER A 26 -4.59 5.90 -0.19
N LEU A 27 -4.43 4.61 -0.45
CA LEU A 27 -5.34 3.56 0.00
C LEU A 27 -4.55 2.41 0.61
N THR A 28 -5.21 1.68 1.52
CA THR A 28 -4.64 0.46 2.08
C THR A 28 -4.81 -0.72 1.13
N SER A 29 -3.81 -1.61 1.09
CA SER A 29 -3.89 -2.91 0.45
C SER A 29 -3.04 -3.91 1.22
N TYR A 30 -3.46 -5.18 1.22
CA TYR A 30 -2.82 -6.24 2.01
C TYR A 30 -2.47 -7.48 1.18
N HIS A 31 -2.75 -7.48 -0.13
CA HIS A 31 -2.49 -8.59 -1.05
C HIS A 31 -2.29 -8.12 -2.49
N ALA A 32 -1.58 -8.92 -3.29
CA ALA A 32 -1.11 -8.59 -4.65
C ALA A 32 -2.24 -8.16 -5.60
N HIS A 33 -3.32 -8.92 -5.68
CA HIS A 33 -4.38 -8.66 -6.67
C HIS A 33 -4.99 -7.26 -6.53
N THR A 34 -5.36 -6.85 -5.32
CA THR A 34 -5.91 -5.51 -5.13
C THR A 34 -4.84 -4.43 -5.21
N ALA A 35 -3.59 -4.70 -4.81
CA ALA A 35 -2.50 -3.75 -5.03
C ALA A 35 -2.34 -3.42 -6.53
N GLN A 36 -2.33 -4.44 -7.39
CA GLN A 36 -2.24 -4.26 -8.85
C GLN A 36 -3.44 -3.49 -9.44
N LEU A 37 -4.64 -3.70 -8.91
CA LEU A 37 -5.82 -2.94 -9.33
C LEU A 37 -5.76 -1.47 -8.90
N LEU A 38 -5.22 -1.20 -7.70
CA LEU A 38 -5.14 0.13 -7.11
C LEU A 38 -3.97 0.97 -7.64
N ASP A 39 -2.88 0.34 -8.10
CA ASP A 39 -1.63 1.01 -8.50
C ASP A 39 -1.84 2.16 -9.49
N ARG A 40 -2.77 2.01 -10.43
CA ARG A 40 -3.12 3.05 -11.42
C ARG A 40 -4.01 4.18 -10.90
N HIS A 41 -4.49 4.09 -9.66
CA HIS A 41 -5.49 4.99 -9.08
C HIS A 41 -4.99 5.74 -7.84
N VAL A 42 -3.85 5.34 -7.27
CA VAL A 42 -3.30 5.95 -6.05
C VAL A 42 -1.86 6.41 -6.27
N ASP A 43 -1.44 7.41 -5.51
CA ASP A 43 -0.04 7.84 -5.46
C ASP A 43 0.78 6.92 -4.53
N VAL A 44 0.15 6.36 -3.50
CA VAL A 44 0.78 5.53 -2.46
C VAL A 44 -0.14 4.38 -2.04
N ILE A 45 0.42 3.18 -1.90
CA ILE A 45 -0.26 2.06 -1.24
C ILE A 45 0.28 1.92 0.18
N LEU A 46 -0.61 1.96 1.17
CA LEU A 46 -0.28 1.83 2.59
C LEU A 46 -0.53 0.39 3.07
N VAL A 47 0.53 -0.31 3.49
CA VAL A 47 0.41 -1.54 4.27
C VAL A 47 0.40 -1.18 5.74
N GLY A 48 -0.80 -1.08 6.33
CA GLY A 48 -1.01 -0.69 7.72
C GLY A 48 -1.39 -1.87 8.63
N ASP A 49 -1.24 -1.66 9.94
CA ASP A 49 -1.64 -2.59 11.01
C ASP A 49 -3.16 -2.83 11.08
N SER A 50 -3.96 -2.00 10.40
CA SER A 50 -5.38 -2.27 10.12
C SER A 50 -5.64 -3.62 9.46
N LEU A 51 -4.62 -4.25 8.86
CA LEU A 51 -4.65 -5.64 8.41
C LEU A 51 -5.08 -6.61 9.53
N GLY A 52 -4.73 -6.33 10.79
CA GLY A 52 -5.11 -7.17 11.93
C GLY A 52 -6.63 -7.29 12.07
N MET A 53 -7.33 -6.16 11.94
CA MET A 53 -8.79 -6.14 12.03
C MET A 53 -9.43 -6.66 10.74
N VAL A 54 -8.95 -6.19 9.57
CA VAL A 54 -9.59 -6.45 8.27
C VAL A 54 -9.33 -7.88 7.77
N MET A 55 -8.10 -8.39 7.92
CA MET A 55 -7.70 -9.69 7.38
C MET A 55 -7.72 -10.80 8.42
N HIS A 56 -7.46 -10.48 9.70
CA HIS A 56 -7.33 -11.47 10.78
C HIS A 56 -8.46 -11.41 11.82
N GLY A 57 -9.40 -10.47 11.68
CA GLY A 57 -10.57 -10.37 12.57
C GLY A 57 -10.22 -9.99 14.02
N LEU A 58 -9.06 -9.37 14.24
CA LEU A 58 -8.67 -8.88 15.57
C LEU A 58 -9.58 -7.70 15.99
N GLU A 59 -9.84 -7.58 17.28
CA GLU A 59 -10.65 -6.47 17.82
C GLU A 59 -9.92 -5.13 17.75
N THR A 60 -8.59 -5.15 17.81
CA THR A 60 -7.72 -3.97 17.74
C THR A 60 -6.46 -4.28 16.93
N THR A 61 -5.65 -3.26 16.63
CA THR A 61 -4.37 -3.45 15.92
C THR A 61 -3.20 -3.79 16.85
N VAL A 62 -3.40 -3.74 18.18
CA VAL A 62 -2.36 -4.04 19.19
C VAL A 62 -1.69 -5.41 19.00
N PRO A 63 -2.40 -6.50 18.63
CA PRO A 63 -1.79 -7.82 18.49
C PRO A 63 -1.03 -8.03 17.17
N VAL A 64 -0.98 -7.03 16.27
CA VAL A 64 -0.32 -7.16 14.98
C VAL A 64 1.20 -7.24 15.16
N THR A 65 1.81 -8.27 14.59
CA THR A 65 3.26 -8.48 14.68
C THR A 65 4.00 -7.98 13.43
N VAL A 66 5.31 -7.79 13.57
CA VAL A 66 6.19 -7.41 12.45
C VAL A 66 6.19 -8.50 11.37
N GLU A 67 6.11 -9.77 11.73
CA GLU A 67 6.03 -10.88 10.78
C GLU A 67 4.79 -10.77 9.89
N MET A 68 3.63 -10.43 10.47
CA MET A 68 2.40 -10.19 9.70
C MET A 68 2.61 -9.04 8.70
N MET A 69 3.17 -7.91 9.17
CA MET A 69 3.46 -6.76 8.31
C MET A 69 4.40 -7.11 7.16
N ILE A 70 5.45 -7.91 7.40
CA ILE A 70 6.41 -8.35 6.38
C ILE A 70 5.72 -9.20 5.32
N VAL A 71 4.88 -10.15 5.72
CA VAL A 71 4.17 -11.04 4.77
C VAL A 71 3.25 -10.23 3.86
N HIS A 72 2.44 -9.34 4.42
CA HIS A 72 1.53 -8.49 3.64
C HIS A 72 2.28 -7.46 2.78
N GLY A 73 3.37 -6.88 3.29
CA GLY A 73 4.25 -6.00 2.54
C GLY A 73 4.84 -6.69 1.30
N ARG A 74 5.32 -7.93 1.44
CA ARG A 74 5.81 -8.74 0.31
C ARG A 74 4.71 -9.13 -0.68
N ALA A 75 3.46 -9.23 -0.24
CA ALA A 75 2.35 -9.52 -1.13
C ALA A 75 1.99 -8.30 -1.99
N VAL A 76 2.04 -7.10 -1.44
CA VAL A 76 1.66 -5.84 -2.13
C VAL A 76 2.68 -5.40 -3.18
N VAL A 77 3.98 -5.67 -2.97
CA VAL A 77 5.05 -5.25 -3.90
C VAL A 77 5.12 -6.10 -5.19
N ARG A 78 4.34 -7.19 -5.29
CA ARG A 78 4.35 -8.12 -6.44
C ARG A 78 3.34 -7.75 -7.53
#